data_AF-A0A7J3S9E5-F1
#
_entry.id   AF-A0A7J3S9E5-F1
#
_cell.length_a   1.000
_cell.length_b   1.000
_cell.length_c   1.000
_cell.angle_alpha   90.00
_cell.angle_beta   90.00
_cell.angle_gamma   90.00
#
_symmetry.space_group_name_H-M   'P 1'
#
loop_
_entity.id
_entity.type
_entity.pdbx_description
1 polymer ?
#
loop_
_entity_poly.entity_id
_entity_poly.type
_entity_poly.pdbx_seq_one_letter_code
_entity_poly.pdbx_strand_id
1 'polypeptide(L)' 'MLKHLNHRKQATIIEKALKKTLKKGIKTPDLGGKHTTTQVAQKIREQMEEYL' A
#
# COMPACT_ATOMS: atom_id res chain seq x y z
N MET A 1 9.26 -9.13 5.97
CA MET A 1 9.28 -9.09 7.44
C MET A 1 8.04 -9.73 8.08
N LEU A 2 6.84 -9.13 8.05
CA LEU A 2 5.66 -9.60 8.80
C LEU A 2 5.29 -11.08 8.58
N LYS A 3 5.40 -11.60 7.35
CA LYS A 3 5.18 -13.04 7.06
C LYS A 3 6.14 -13.94 7.85
N HIS A 4 7.40 -13.53 8.05
CA HIS A 4 8.41 -14.27 8.83
C HIS A 4 8.19 -14.15 10.35
N LEU A 5 7.48 -13.12 10.81
CA LEU A 5 7.06 -12.93 12.19
C LEU A 5 5.68 -13.55 12.47
N ASN A 6 5.20 -14.46 11.61
CA ASN A 6 3.87 -15.07 11.68
C ASN A 6 2.66 -14.11 11.61
N HIS A 7 2.86 -12.83 11.30
CA HIS A 7 1.80 -11.84 11.05
C HIS A 7 1.28 -11.90 9.61
N ARG A 8 0.81 -13.07 9.18
CA ARG A 8 0.41 -13.33 7.79
C ARG A 8 -0.79 -12.49 7.35
N LYS A 9 -1.83 -12.37 8.19
CA LYS A 9 -3.04 -11.58 7.89
C LYS A 9 -2.70 -10.11 7.62
N GLN A 10 -1.90 -9.50 8.50
CA GLN A 10 -1.47 -8.10 8.38
C GLN A 10 -0.65 -7.89 7.11
N ALA A 11 0.28 -8.81 6.81
CA ALA A 11 1.07 -8.74 5.59
C ALA A 11 0.18 -8.78 4.33
N THR A 12 -0.84 -9.65 4.31
CA THR A 12 -1.79 -9.74 3.19
C THR A 12 -2.62 -8.48 3.03
N ILE A 13 -3.07 -7.86 4.13
CA ILE A 13 -3.83 -6.60 4.08
C ILE A 13 -2.97 -5.48 3.47
N ILE A 14 -1.74 -5.31 3.95
CA ILE A 14 -0.81 -4.29 3.44
C ILE A 14 -0.51 -4.53 1.95
N GLU A 15 -0.27 -5.78 1.56
CA GLU A 15 0.03 -6.15 0.17
C GLU A 15 -1.17 -5.85 -0.77
N LYS A 16 -2.40 -6.14 -0.32
CA LYS A 16 -3.63 -5.83 -1.08
C LYS A 16 -3.83 -4.32 -1.23
N ALA A 17 -3.70 -3.57 -0.14
CA ALA A 17 -3.84 -2.12 -0.15
C ALA A 17 -2.81 -1.45 -1.07
N LEU A 18 -1.53 -1.86 -0.98
CA LEU A 18 -0.47 -1.39 -1.87
C LEU A 18 -0.80 -1.66 -3.35
N LYS A 19 -1.14 -2.90 -3.69
CA LYS A 19 -1.48 -3.29 -5.08
C LYS A 19 -2.66 -2.48 -5.61
N LYS A 20 -3.68 -2.23 -4.78
CA LYS A 20 -4.84 -1.42 -5.15
C LYS A 20 -4.47 0.04 -5.40
N THR A 21 -3.65 0.65 -4.53
CA THR A 21 -3.16 2.03 -4.70
C THR A 21 -2.36 2.18 -6.00
N LEU A 22 -1.45 1.26 -6.28
CA LEU A 22 -0.66 1.28 -7.53
C LEU A 22 -1.52 1.08 -8.77
N LYS A 23 -2.52 0.18 -8.73
CA LYS A 23 -3.48 -0.03 -9.83
C LYS A 23 -4.31 1.22 -10.14
N LYS A 24 -4.56 2.09 -9.15
CA LYS A 24 -5.22 3.39 -9.33
C LYS A 24 -4.29 4.47 -9.91
N GLY A 25 -3.05 4.14 -10.25
CA GLY A 25 -2.06 5.10 -10.76
C GLY A 25 -1.48 6.02 -9.68
N ILE A 26 -1.76 5.77 -8.40
CA ILE A 26 -1.27 6.57 -7.28
C ILE A 26 0.10 6.04 -6.89
N LYS A 27 1.13 6.61 -7.53
CA LYS A 27 2.52 6.20 -7.37
C LYS A 27 3.46 7.40 -7.43
N THR A 28 4.66 7.19 -6.92
CA THR A 28 5.76 8.17 -6.87
C THR A 28 6.45 8.32 -8.24
N PRO A 29 7.24 9.39 -8.45
CA PRO A 29 7.89 9.66 -9.73
C PRO A 29 8.81 8.55 -10.23
N ASP A 30 9.51 7.85 -9.35
CA ASP A 30 10.35 6.69 -9.68
C ASP A 30 9.57 5.53 -10.31
N LEU A 31 8.27 5.43 -10.04
CA LEU A 31 7.36 4.46 -10.65
C LEU A 31 6.56 5.06 -11.83
N GLY A 32 6.97 6.22 -12.34
CA GLY A 32 6.28 6.94 -13.42
C GLY A 32 4.96 7.57 -12.98
N GLY A 33 4.86 8.00 -11.72
CA GLY A 33 3.73 8.75 -11.19
C GLY A 33 4.08 10.20 -10.89
N LYS A 34 3.21 10.86 -10.13
CA LYS A 34 3.36 12.28 -9.77
C LYS A 34 3.14 12.58 -8.28
N HIS A 35 2.88 11.54 -7.48
CA HIS A 35 2.54 11.71 -6.07
C HIS A 35 3.80 11.72 -5.22
N THR A 36 3.80 12.44 -4.10
CA THR A 36 4.91 12.40 -3.15
C THR A 36 4.87 11.11 -2.33
N THR A 37 6.00 10.78 -1.69
CA THR A 37 6.10 9.65 -0.76
C THR A 37 4.99 9.67 0.29
N THR A 38 4.74 10.84 0.89
CA THR A 38 3.72 11.02 1.92
C THR A 38 2.31 10.79 1.37
N GLN A 39 2.01 11.28 0.16
CA GLN A 39 0.71 11.07 -0.48
C GLN A 39 0.45 9.60 -0.80
N VAL A 40 1.45 8.89 -1.33
CA VAL A 40 1.32 7.45 -1.60
C VAL A 40 1.14 6.66 -0.31
N ALA A 41 1.93 6.95 0.73
CA ALA A 41 1.82 6.30 2.03
C ALA A 41 0.45 6.53 2.68
N GLN A 42 -0.04 7.78 2.68
CA GLN A 42 -1.38 8.10 3.16
C GLN A 42 -2.44 7.32 2.38
N LYS A 43 -2.30 7.22 1.05
CA LYS A 43 -3.29 6.50 0.26
C LYS A 43 -3.30 5.01 0.52
N ILE A 44 -2.14 4.40 0.74
CA ILE A 44 -2.05 3.00 1.16
C ILE A 44 -2.79 2.81 2.49
N ARG A 45 -2.58 3.69 3.48
CA ARG A 45 -3.28 3.64 4.77
C ARG A 45 -4.80 3.70 4.59
N GLU A 46 -5.31 4.65 3.81
CA GLU A 46 -6.75 4.75 3.50
C GLU A 46 -7.29 3.47 2.82
N GLN A 47 -6.52 2.84 1.93
CA GLN A 47 -6.94 1.57 1.31
C GLN A 47 -6.89 0.38 2.27
N MET A 48 -6.13 0.44 3.36
CA MET A 48 -6.09 -0.63 4.36
C MET A 48 -7.37 -0.68 5.20
N GLU A 49 -8.02 0.45 5.46
CA GLU A 49 -9.28 0.54 6.24
C GLU A 49 -10.41 -0.29 5.64
N GLU A 50 -10.38 -0.51 4.32
CA GLU A 50 -11.36 -1.38 3.62
C GLU A 50 -11.19 -2.88 3.92
N TYR A 51 -10.09 -3.28 4.60
CA TYR A 51 -9.75 -4.67 4.89
C TYR A 51 -9.62 -4.96 6.40
N LEU A 52 -9.89 -3.97 7.25
CA LEU A 52 -9.93 -4.11 8.71
C LEU A 52 -11.32 -4.59 9.15
#